data_AF-A0A9D2LTW5-F1
#
_entry.id   AF-A0A9D2LTW5-F1
#
_cell.length_a   1.000
_cell.length_b   1.000
_cell.length_c   1.000
_cell.angle_alpha   90.00
_cell.angle_beta   90.00
_cell.angle_gamma   90.00
#
_symmetry.space_group_name_H-M   'P 1'
#
loop_
_entity.id
_entity.type
_entity.pdbx_description
1 polymer ?
#
loop_
_entity_poly.entity_id
_entity_poly.type
_entity_poly.pdbx_seq_one_letter_code
_entity_poly.pdbx_strand_id
1 'polypeptide(L)' 'MTDEKFEAILTLLVPQVVQLIYENYPVDEMMASKEFYESKVYSLLEQEDTKLWHFSPLTLFNMYDEEKKTGHFEIPEEA' A
#
# COMPACT_ATOMS: atom_id res chain seq x y z
N MET A 1 12.79 9.25 -17.25
CA MET A 1 11.63 10.16 -17.30
C MET A 1 10.34 9.50 -16.82
N THR A 2 10.20 8.17 -16.88
CA THR A 2 9.10 7.42 -16.26
C THR A 2 9.32 7.21 -14.75
N ASP A 3 10.54 6.86 -14.34
CA ASP A 3 10.90 6.54 -12.96
C ASP A 3 10.64 7.70 -11.97
N GLU A 4 11.01 8.93 -12.34
CA GLU A 4 10.87 10.11 -11.45
C GLU A 4 9.40 10.43 -11.10
N LYS A 5 8.46 10.12 -11.99
CA LYS A 5 7.02 10.31 -11.71
C LYS A 5 6.49 9.23 -10.80
N PHE A 6 6.91 7.99 -11.01
CA PHE A 6 6.52 6.86 -10.18
C PHE A 6 7.02 7.02 -8.74
N GLU A 7 8.30 7.38 -8.54
CA GLU A 7 8.86 7.65 -7.21
C GLU A 7 8.16 8.82 -6.50
N ALA A 8 7.82 9.88 -7.24
CA ALA A 8 7.07 11.02 -6.69
C ALA A 8 5.66 10.60 -6.23
N ILE A 9 4.99 9.71 -6.97
CA ILE A 9 3.68 9.17 -6.60
C ILE A 9 3.79 8.30 -5.35
N LEU A 10 4.78 7.41 -5.27
CA LEU A 10 5.01 6.59 -4.08
C LEU A 10 5.26 7.44 -2.83
N THR A 11 6.04 8.51 -2.97
CA THR A 11 6.33 9.47 -1.89
C THR A 11 5.06 10.11 -1.33
N LEU A 12 4.01 10.25 -2.15
CA LEU A 12 2.70 10.77 -1.73
C LEU A 12 1.75 9.67 -1.24
N LEU A 13 1.73 8.51 -1.88
CA LEU A 13 0.81 7.41 -1.57
C LEU A 13 1.15 6.72 -0.25
N VAL A 14 2.43 6.38 -0.04
CA VAL A 14 2.86 5.56 1.10
C VAL A 14 2.47 6.20 2.44
N PRO A 15 2.72 7.49 2.71
CA PRO A 15 2.29 8.11 3.97
C PRO A 15 0.78 8.07 4.20
N GLN A 16 -0.02 8.20 3.13
CA GLN A 16 -1.48 8.15 3.23
C GLN A 16 -1.97 6.74 3.59
N VAL A 17 -1.36 5.69 3.04
CA VAL A 17 -1.70 4.31 3.41
C VAL A 17 -1.27 4.00 4.85
N VAL A 18 -0.06 4.43 5.26
CA VAL A 18 0.42 4.29 6.63
C VAL A 18 -0.51 4.99 7.63
N GLN A 19 -0.98 6.20 7.30
CA GLN A 19 -1.97 6.90 8.12
C GLN A 19 -3.25 6.06 8.29
N LEU A 20 -3.78 5.49 7.22
CA LEU A 20 -4.97 4.63 7.30
C LEU A 20 -4.71 3.39 8.17
N ILE A 21 -3.51 2.82 8.14
CA ILE A 21 -3.14 1.70 9.02
C ILE A 21 -3.12 2.14 10.48
N TYR A 22 -2.44 3.24 10.79
CA TYR A 22 -2.38 3.83 12.13
C TYR A 22 -3.78 4.18 12.69
N GLU A 23 -4.69 4.66 11.83
CA GLU A 23 -6.06 5.02 12.23
C GLU A 23 -6.98 3.80 12.45
N ASN A 24 -6.70 2.67 11.80
CA ASN A 24 -7.58 1.48 11.84
C ASN A 24 -7.03 0.33 12.70
N TYR A 25 -5.77 0.37 13.10
CA TYR A 25 -5.11 -0.65 13.93
C TYR A 25 -4.54 -0.03 15.21
N PRO A 26 -4.51 -0.78 16.34
CA PRO A 26 -3.95 -0.29 17.60
C PRO A 26 -2.40 -0.34 17.60
N VAL A 27 -1.79 0.30 16.61
CA VAL A 27 -0.34 0.39 16.42
C VAL A 27 0.05 1.86 16.35
N ASP A 28 1.28 2.21 16.73
CA ASP A 28 1.81 3.56 16.50
C ASP A 28 2.25 3.75 15.03
N GLU A 29 2.49 4.99 14.62
CA GLU A 29 2.85 5.34 13.25
C GLU A 29 4.14 4.65 12.76
N MET A 30 5.13 4.44 13.65
CA MET A 30 6.38 3.76 13.32
C MET A 30 6.13 2.28 13.05
N MET A 31 5.30 1.64 13.87
CA MET A 31 4.89 0.25 13.68
C MET A 31 4.02 0.09 12.43
N ALA A 32 3.06 0.99 12.19
CA ALA A 32 2.25 1.01 10.97
C ALA A 32 3.10 1.13 9.71
N SER A 33 4.10 2.02 9.73
CA SER A 33 5.08 2.17 8.65
C SER A 33 5.81 0.86 8.41
N LYS A 34 6.40 0.29 9.47
CA LYS A 34 7.16 -0.95 9.39
C LYS A 34 6.32 -2.09 8.81
N GLU A 35 5.12 -2.32 9.36
CA GLU A 35 4.24 -3.39 8.88
C GLU A 35 3.83 -3.20 7.42
N PHE A 36 3.60 -1.95 6.99
CA PHE A 36 3.29 -1.69 5.59
C PHE A 36 4.48 -1.99 4.66
N TYR A 37 5.69 -1.53 4.99
CA TYR A 37 6.89 -1.83 4.20
C TYR A 37 7.22 -3.34 4.15
N GLU A 38 6.82 -4.10 5.17
CA GLU A 38 6.99 -5.57 5.22
C GLU A 38 5.86 -6.33 4.50
N SER A 39 4.81 -5.65 4.03
CA SER A 39 3.65 -6.28 3.38
C SER A 39 3.90 -6.64 1.91
N LYS A 40 3.23 -7.68 1.44
CA LYS A 40 3.23 -8.06 0.02
C LYS A 40 2.55 -7.00 -0.83
N VAL A 41 1.55 -6.28 -0.31
CA VAL A 41 0.96 -5.11 -0.99
C VAL A 41 2.03 -4.07 -1.30
N TYR A 42 2.88 -3.70 -0.35
CA TYR A 42 3.97 -2.75 -0.62
C TYR A 42 5.00 -3.32 -1.61
N SER A 43 5.38 -4.60 -1.47
CA SER A 43 6.31 -5.25 -2.40
C SER A 43 5.82 -5.26 -3.85
N LEU A 44 4.50 -5.31 -4.08
CA LEU A 44 3.94 -5.13 -5.42
C LEU A 44 3.81 -3.65 -5.80
N LEU A 45 3.50 -2.77 -4.85
CA LEU A 45 3.33 -1.34 -5.09
C LEU A 45 4.63 -0.67 -5.56
N GLU A 46 5.79 -1.10 -5.06
CA GLU A 46 7.11 -0.61 -5.47
C GLU A 46 7.53 -1.06 -6.87
N GLN A 47 6.78 -1.98 -7.50
CA GLN A 47 7.03 -2.45 -8.86
C GLN A 47 6.14 -1.66 -9.83
N GLU A 48 6.73 -0.74 -10.61
CA GLU A 48 5.98 0.14 -11.53
C GLU A 48 5.03 -0.63 -12.48
N ASP A 49 5.47 -1.81 -12.94
CA ASP A 49 4.75 -2.67 -13.89
C ASP A 49 3.44 -3.25 -13.34
N THR A 50 3.29 -3.37 -12.01
CA THR A 50 2.06 -3.88 -11.38
C THR A 50 0.92 -2.87 -11.45
N LYS A 51 1.25 -1.59 -11.71
CA LYS A 51 0.30 -0.48 -11.81
C LYS A 51 -0.52 -0.24 -10.55
N LEU A 52 -0.17 -0.84 -9.41
CA LEU A 52 -0.88 -0.63 -8.13
C LEU A 52 -0.87 0.83 -7.69
N TRP A 53 0.13 1.61 -8.11
CA TRP A 53 0.23 3.04 -7.85
C TRP A 53 -0.88 3.88 -8.50
N HIS A 54 -1.71 3.31 -9.38
CA HIS A 54 -2.93 3.96 -9.85
C HIS A 54 -4.10 3.87 -8.86
N PHE A 55 -4.04 2.94 -7.89
CA PHE A 55 -5.09 2.78 -6.91
C PHE A 55 -5.08 3.90 -5.87
N SER A 56 -6.27 4.19 -5.33
CA SER A 56 -6.39 5.13 -4.22
C SER A 56 -5.70 4.60 -2.96
N PRO A 57 -5.25 5.47 -2.04
CA PRO A 57 -4.72 5.03 -0.75
C PRO A 57 -5.67 4.12 0.02
N LEU A 58 -6.99 4.38 -0.06
CA LEU A 58 -8.01 3.54 0.57
C LEU A 58 -8.07 2.14 -0.03
N THR A 59 -7.95 2.03 -1.36
CA THR A 59 -7.91 0.74 -2.05
C THR A 59 -6.66 -0.06 -1.64
N LEU A 60 -5.48 0.57 -1.63
CA LEU A 60 -4.24 -0.06 -1.18
C LEU A 60 -4.31 -0.48 0.29
N PHE A 61 -4.91 0.34 1.15
CA PHE A 61 -5.19 -0.02 2.53
C PHE A 61 -6.12 -1.23 2.64
N ASN A 62 -7.20 -1.29 1.87
CA ASN A 62 -8.11 -2.44 1.88
C ASN A 62 -7.40 -3.73 1.46
N MET A 63 -6.51 -3.67 0.46
CA MET A 63 -5.67 -4.81 0.07
C MET A 63 -4.75 -5.24 1.22
N TYR A 64 -4.11 -4.29 1.90
CA TYR A 64 -3.26 -4.59 3.06
C TYR A 64 -4.06 -5.17 4.23
N ASP A 65 -5.25 -4.65 4.47
CA ASP A 65 -6.18 -5.12 5.50
C ASP A 65 -6.60 -6.58 5.22
N GLU A 66 -6.89 -6.91 3.96
CA GLU A 66 -7.19 -8.27 3.53
C GLU A 66 -5.98 -9.21 3.68
N GLU A 67 -4.78 -8.75 3.26
CA GLU A 67 -3.52 -9.46 3.46
C GLU A 67 -3.29 -9.79 4.93
N LYS A 68 -3.44 -8.80 5.81
CA LYS A 68 -3.22 -8.94 7.24
C LYS A 68 -4.22 -9.91 7.89
N LYS A 69 -5.47 -9.92 7.42
CA LYS A 69 -6.54 -10.77 7.98
C LYS A 69 -6.48 -12.21 7.47
N THR A 70 -6.10 -12.41 6.21
CA THR A 70 -6.26 -13.72 5.55
C THR A 70 -4.94 -14.34 5.09
N GLY A 71 -3.84 -13.58 5.08
CA GLY A 71 -2.56 -13.95 4.49
C GLY A 71 -2.49 -13.79 2.97
N HIS A 72 -3.59 -13.35 2.34
CA HIS A 72 -3.72 -13.14 0.90
C HIS A 72 -4.55 -11.89 0.62
N PHE A 73 -4.48 -11.36 -0.59
CA PHE A 73 -5.39 -10.31 -1.05
C PHE A 73 -5.66 -10.47 -2.53
N GLU A 74 -6.81 -9.97 -2.97
CA GLU A 74 -7.17 -9.84 -4.36
C GLU A 74 -6.90 -8.40 -4.84
N ILE A 75 -6.38 -8.27 -6.07
CA ILE A 75 -6.23 -6.97 -6.70
C ILE A 75 -7.59 -6.60 -7.31
N PRO A 76 -8.21 -5.48 -6.91
CA PRO A 76 -9.49 -5.07 -7.49
C PRO A 76 -9.31 -4.68 -8.98
N GLU A 77 -9.88 -5.50 -9.88
CA GLU A 77 -9.81 -5.52 -11.37
C GLU A 77 -8.51 -6.10 -11.95
N GLU A 78 -8.48 -7.17 -12.77
CA GLU A 78 -9.35 -7.61 -13.88
C GLU A 78 -10.59 -8.47 -13.51
N ALA A 79 -11.81 -7.94 -13.70
CA ALA A 79 -13.05 -8.71 -13.83
C ALA A 79 -13.84 -8.23 -15.07
#